data_AF-A0ABD0PCH4-F1
#
_entry.id   AF-A0ABD0PCH4-F1
#
_cell.length_a   1.000
_cell.length_b   1.000
_cell.length_c   1.000
_cell.angle_alpha   90.00
_cell.angle_beta   90.00
_cell.angle_gamma   90.00
#
_symmetry.space_group_name_H-M   'P 1'
#
loop_
_entity.id
_entity.type
_entity.pdbx_description
1 polymer ?
#
loop_
_entity_poly.entity_id
_entity_poly.type
_entity_poly.pdbx_seq_one_letter_code
_entity_poly.pdbx_strand_id
1 'polypeptide(L)'
;EENEIAEIKCTNNVQNYEVVQWYKQSQSTMDLQLMGYLNMKQEVKETKFNDKIKLEGDGRNNVTLTINTLMLTDSAVYFCAAYYTVLRITSV
;
A
#
# COMPACT_ATOMS: atom_id res chain seq x y z
N GLU A 1 8.18 24.20 12.02
CA GLU A 1 8.52 23.13 11.05
C GLU A 1 7.21 22.61 10.52
N GLU A 2 6.97 22.79 9.23
CA GLU A 2 5.77 22.27 8.57
C GLU A 2 5.84 20.74 8.54
N ASN A 3 4.71 20.06 8.74
CA ASN A 3 4.63 18.60 8.69
C ASN A 3 4.98 18.12 7.27
N GLU A 4 6.22 17.70 7.06
CA GLU A 4 6.66 17.14 5.78
C GLU A 4 5.84 15.90 5.42
N ILE A 5 5.49 15.80 4.13
CA ILE A 5 4.75 14.68 3.55
C ILE A 5 5.60 14.00 2.48
N ALA A 6 5.46 12.68 2.33
CA ALA A 6 6.03 11.94 1.21
C ALA A 6 4.92 11.27 0.40
N GLU A 7 5.06 11.30 -0.92
CA GLU A 7 4.17 10.61 -1.85
C GLU A 7 4.96 9.60 -2.68
N ILE A 8 4.47 8.36 -2.70
CA ILE A 8 5.07 7.27 -3.47
C ILE A 8 3.99 6.68 -4.37
N LYS A 9 4.20 6.75 -5.68
CA LYS A 9 3.24 6.26 -6.67
C LYS A 9 3.58 4.86 -7.13
N CYS A 10 2.61 3.94 -7.05
CA CYS A 10 2.68 2.63 -7.68
C CYS A 10 1.74 2.59 -8.88
N THR A 11 2.24 2.12 -10.03
CA THR A 11 1.46 1.98 -11.26
C THR A 11 1.46 0.52 -11.71
N ASN A 12 0.31 0.01 -12.14
CA ASN A 12 0.17 -1.32 -12.69
C ASN A 12 -0.67 -1.25 -13.98
N ASN A 13 -0.28 -2.02 -15.00
CA ASN A 13 -1.00 -2.09 -16.27
C ASN A 13 -1.53 -3.52 -16.54
N VAL A 14 -1.58 -4.37 -15.50
CA VAL A 14 -1.99 -5.76 -15.66
C VAL A 14 -3.52 -5.81 -15.64
N GLN A 15 -4.10 -6.41 -16.68
CA GLN A 15 -5.56 -6.56 -16.74
C GLN A 15 -6.08 -7.37 -15.55
N ASN A 16 -7.24 -6.96 -15.03
CA ASN A 16 -7.96 -7.58 -13.91
C ASN A 16 -7.26 -7.49 -12.54
N TYR A 17 -6.13 -6.79 -12.42
CA TYR A 17 -5.53 -6.54 -11.11
C TYR A 17 -6.30 -5.38 -10.48
N GLU A 18 -7.21 -5.72 -9.57
CA GLU A 18 -8.12 -4.75 -8.96
C GLU A 18 -7.59 -4.22 -7.63
N VAL A 19 -6.60 -4.89 -7.03
CA VAL A 19 -6.08 -4.55 -5.71
C VAL A 19 -4.61 -4.19 -5.79
N VAL A 20 -4.23 -3.09 -5.12
CA VAL A 20 -2.82 -2.75 -4.86
C VAL A 20 -2.61 -2.60 -3.36
N GLN A 21 -1.66 -3.38 -2.83
CA GLN A 21 -1.21 -3.34 -1.44
C GLN A 21 0.07 -2.51 -1.32
N TRP A 22 0.25 -1.86 -0.17
CA TRP A 22 1.49 -1.21 0.23
C TRP A 22 2.08 -1.88 1.46
N TYR A 23 3.40 -2.13 1.42
CA TYR A 23 4.17 -2.71 2.49
C TYR A 23 5.34 -1.79 2.88
N LYS A 24 5.68 -1.79 4.17
CA LYS A 24 6.87 -1.17 4.73
C LYS A 24 7.82 -2.26 5.22
N GLN A 25 9.10 -2.18 4.82
CA GLN A 25 10.18 -3.00 5.36
C GLN A 25 11.18 -2.10 6.07
N SER A 26 11.16 -2.10 7.41
CA SER A 26 12.18 -1.39 8.20
C SER A 26 13.43 -2.25 8.35
N GLN A 27 14.59 -1.60 8.50
CA GLN A 27 15.86 -2.28 8.73
C GLN A 27 15.86 -3.14 10.03
N SER A 28 15.01 -2.77 10.99
CA SER A 28 14.96 -3.40 12.32
C SER A 28 14.26 -4.76 12.37
N THR A 29 13.22 -4.97 11.56
CA THR A 29 12.40 -6.19 11.63
C THR A 29 12.62 -7.12 10.46
N MET A 30 13.18 -6.63 9.33
CA MET A 30 13.33 -7.34 8.05
C MET A 30 12.04 -7.92 7.44
N ASP A 31 10.92 -7.96 8.18
CA ASP A 31 9.61 -8.39 7.72
C ASP A 31 8.88 -7.30 6.90
N LEU A 32 8.03 -7.76 5.97
CA LEU A 32 7.09 -6.91 5.23
C LEU A 32 5.84 -6.64 6.08
N GLN A 33 5.69 -5.40 6.55
CA GLN A 33 4.47 -4.98 7.25
C GLN A 33 3.47 -4.42 6.25
N LEU A 34 2.30 -5.07 6.15
CA LEU A 34 1.18 -4.50 5.38
C LEU A 34 0.77 -3.17 6.02
N MET A 35 0.66 -2.14 5.18
CA MET A 35 0.21 -0.82 5.61
C MET A 35 -1.27 -0.61 5.30
N GLY A 36 -1.71 -1.12 4.15
CA GLY A 36 -3.07 -1.00 3.64
C GLY A 36 -3.13 -1.34 2.16
N TYR A 37 -4.33 -1.23 1.59
CA TYR A 37 -4.59 -1.47 0.18
C TYR A 37 -5.75 -0.63 -0.36
N LEU A 38 -5.77 -0.46 -1.68
CA LEU A 38 -6.93 -0.02 -2.44
C LEU A 38 -7.47 -1.21 -3.23
N ASN A 39 -8.73 -1.59 -2.99
CA ASN A 39 -9.49 -2.49 -3.85
C ASN A 39 -10.39 -1.65 -4.76
N MET A 40 -10.05 -1.58 -6.04
CA MET A 40 -10.55 -0.55 -6.95
C MET A 40 -10.36 0.84 -6.32
N LYS A 41 -11.42 1.44 -5.77
CA LYS A 41 -11.40 2.75 -5.11
C LYS A 41 -11.65 2.68 -3.60
N GLN A 42 -11.80 1.48 -3.04
CA GLN A 42 -12.10 1.26 -1.63
C GLN A 42 -10.79 1.14 -0.85
N GLU A 43 -10.51 2.14 -0.01
CA GLU A 43 -9.33 2.17 0.85
C GLU A 43 -9.55 1.31 2.09
N VAL A 44 -8.56 0.49 2.42
CA VAL A 44 -8.48 -0.24 3.68
C VAL A 44 -7.08 -0.06 4.24
N LYS A 45 -6.99 0.40 5.50
CA LYS A 45 -5.73 0.64 6.19
C LYS A 45 -5.61 -0.26 7.41
N GLU A 46 -4.40 -0.73 7.67
CA GLU A 46 -4.09 -1.40 8.93
C GLU A 46 -4.15 -0.37 10.07
N THR A 47 -4.71 -0.77 11.22
CA THR A 47 -4.95 0.13 12.37
C THR A 47 -3.70 0.92 12.78
N LYS A 48 -2.52 0.28 12.73
CA LYS A 48 -1.22 0.91 13.04
C LYS A 48 -0.89 2.12 12.17
N PHE A 49 -1.42 2.18 10.95
CA PHE A 49 -1.09 3.21 9.95
C PHE A 49 -2.27 4.14 9.63
N ASN A 50 -3.44 3.95 10.26
CA ASN A 50 -4.68 4.60 9.85
C ASN A 50 -4.59 6.13 9.78
N ASP A 51 -3.96 6.77 10.79
CA ASP A 51 -3.78 8.24 10.83
C ASP A 51 -2.47 8.68 10.16
N LYS A 52 -1.58 7.73 9.87
CA LYS A 52 -0.24 7.98 9.33
C LYS A 52 -0.24 8.06 7.81
N ILE A 53 -1.16 7.36 7.15
CA ILE A 53 -1.16 7.25 5.69
C ILE A 53 -2.51 7.53 5.05
N LYS A 54 -2.44 7.82 3.75
CA LYS A 54 -3.57 7.89 2.84
C LYS A 54 -3.23 7.13 1.56
N LEU A 55 -4.18 6.37 1.03
CA LEU A 55 -4.09 5.68 -0.25
C LEU A 55 -5.05 6.31 -1.23
N GLU A 56 -4.53 6.79 -2.37
CA GLU A 56 -5.33 7.45 -3.41
C GLU A 56 -5.11 6.83 -4.78
N GLY A 57 -6.17 6.84 -5.60
CA GLY A 57 -6.11 6.38 -6.99
C GLY A 57 -7.14 5.29 -7.28
N ASP A 58 -6.73 4.31 -8.09
CA ASP A 58 -7.54 3.17 -8.49
C ASP A 58 -6.64 1.93 -8.58
N GLY A 59 -6.95 0.88 -7.83
CA GLY A 59 -6.20 -0.38 -7.81
C GLY A 59 -6.01 -1.01 -9.19
N ARG A 60 -6.86 -0.65 -10.17
CA ARG A 60 -6.75 -1.10 -11.57
C ARG A 60 -5.71 -0.38 -12.41
N ASN A 61 -5.18 0.75 -11.92
CA ASN A 61 -4.28 1.62 -12.67
C ASN A 61 -3.07 2.07 -11.84
N ASN A 62 -3.31 2.80 -10.76
CA ASN A 62 -2.27 3.36 -9.93
C ASN A 62 -2.79 3.68 -8.54
N VAL A 63 -1.95 3.45 -7.54
CA VAL A 63 -2.24 3.72 -6.14
C VAL A 63 -1.05 4.47 -5.54
N THR A 64 -1.29 5.70 -5.13
CA THR A 64 -0.34 6.54 -4.42
C THR A 64 -0.46 6.30 -2.93
N LEU A 65 0.68 6.07 -2.27
CA LEU A 65 0.84 6.11 -0.83
C LEU A 65 1.30 7.49 -0.41
N THR A 66 0.52 8.18 0.41
CA THR A 66 0.93 9.42 1.09
C THR A 66 1.23 9.10 2.55
N ILE A 67 2.40 9.52 3.02
CA ILE A 67 2.82 9.38 4.42
C ILE A 67 2.82 10.77 5.05
N ASN A 68 1.97 10.96 6.07
CA ASN A 68 1.80 12.22 6.76
C ASN A 68 2.82 12.39 7.89
N THR A 69 3.23 13.62 8.17
CA THR A 69 4.04 13.98 9.34
C THR A 69 5.30 13.11 9.44
N LEU A 70 6.18 13.19 8.43
CA LEU A 70 7.37 12.33 8.34
C LEU A 70 8.23 12.37 9.61
N MET A 71 8.73 11.19 10.00
CA MET A 71 9.64 11.01 11.12
C MET A 71 10.84 10.16 10.68
N LEU A 72 11.94 10.19 11.42
CA LEU A 72 13.10 9.33 11.16
C LEU A 72 12.74 7.84 11.13
N THR A 73 11.72 7.42 11.89
CA THR A 73 11.19 6.05 11.92
C THR A 73 10.45 5.65 10.64
N ASP A 74 10.19 6.59 9.73
CA ASP A 74 9.64 6.33 8.40
C ASP A 74 10.72 5.99 7.36
N SER A 75 12.01 6.09 7.72
CA SER A 75 13.08 5.58 6.86
C SER A 75 12.98 4.05 6.72
N ALA A 76 12.60 3.60 5.53
CA ALA A 76 12.33 2.20 5.21
C ALA A 76 12.32 2.00 3.68
N VAL A 77 12.28 0.74 3.26
CA VAL A 77 11.94 0.40 1.87
C VAL A 77 10.44 0.16 1.79
N TYR A 78 9.80 0.75 0.78
CA TYR A 78 8.37 0.65 0.55
C TYR A 78 8.11 -0.16 -0.71
N PHE A 79 7.27 -1.18 -0.59
CA PHE A 79 6.92 -2.07 -1.69
C PHE A 79 5.44 -1.95 -2.00
N CYS A 80 5.08 -1.97 -3.29
CA CYS A 80 3.72 -2.18 -3.71
C CYS A 80 3.56 -3.54 -4.40
N ALA A 81 2.40 -4.16 -4.22
CA ALA A 81 2.04 -5.40 -4.89
C ALA A 81 0.63 -5.30 -5.46
N ALA A 82 0.50 -5.47 -6.77
CA ALA A 82 -0.79 -5.52 -7.46
C ALA A 82 -1.20 -6.98 -7.68
N TYR A 83 -2.48 -7.31 -7.48
CA TYR A 83 -2.99 -8.66 -7.70
C TYR A 83 -4.49 -8.67 -8.04
N TYR A 84 -4.97 -9.85 -8.43
CA TYR A 84 -6.37 -10.16 -8.67
C TYR A 84 -6.79 -11.32 -7.77
N THR A 85 -8.05 -11.34 -7.35
CA THR A 85 -8.57 -12.43 -6.50
C THR A 85 -9.01 -13.59 -7.37
N VAL A 86 -8.41 -14.77 -7.20
CA VAL A 86 -8.86 -16.02 -7.83
C VAL A 86 -9.40 -16.96 -6.76
N LEU A 87 -10.70 -17.25 -6.83
CA LEU A 87 -11.28 -18.39 -6.12
C LEU A 87 -11.00 -19.65 -6.95
N ARG A 88 -9.95 -20.41 -6.60
CA ARG A 88 -9.77 -21.76 -7.15
C ARG A 88 -10.57 -22.75 -6.31
N ILE A 89 -11.69 -23.22 -6.86
CA ILE A 89 -12.36 -24.42 -6.34
C ILE A 89 -11.57 -25.61 -6.87
N THR A 90 -10.75 -26.25 -6.03
CA THR A 90 -10.19 -27.56 -6.35
C THR A 90 -11.25 -28.61 -6.04
N SER A 91 -11.73 -29.33 -7.04
CA SER A 91 -12.49 -30.56 -6.82
C SER A 91 -11.58 -31.54 -6.06
N VAL A 92 -12.03 -32.00 -4.90
CA VAL A 92 -11.43 -33.14 -4.17
C VAL A 92 -11.83 -34.42 -4.89
#